data_AF-A0A944TP69-F1
#
_entry.id   AF-A0A944TP69-F1
#
_cell.length_a   1.000
_cell.length_b   1.000
_cell.length_c   1.000
_cell.angle_alpha   90.00
_cell.angle_beta   90.00
_cell.angle_gamma   90.00
#
_symmetry.space_group_name_H-M   'P 1'
#
loop_
_entity.id
_entity.type
_entity.pdbx_description
1 polymer ?
#
loop_
_entity_poly.entity_id
_entity_poly.type
_entity_poly.pdbx_seq_one_letter_code
_entity_poly.pdbx_strand_id
1 'polypeptide(L)'
;MSSADLLPYEIKISKTEQKVPVVEGVHLHSIYNPDREAEGFVAKHLDSIKDNSKVLILGLGFGYHVNHIVQKLKQLYGTAFEVCVIEPNRQVYNDCLSLNNLNLSENISVHCFDHVDSFYRELGIVNFLKEKPVVLMHPASYNLYQNFFREFLTYKAPRDIRHILDSISNPEVKSYLNSYSSALTLDHVLDQLKNETPIIDNPVEFALLAFNEIGSLSTCEESHE
;
A
#
# COMPACT_ATOMS: atom_id res chain seq x y z
N MET A 1 -12.79 15.74 3.05
CA MET A 1 -11.51 16.47 3.01
C MET A 1 -10.63 15.80 4.03
N SER A 2 -9.54 15.16 3.58
CA SER A 2 -8.61 14.51 4.49
C SER A 2 -7.86 15.59 5.30
N SER A 3 -7.34 15.23 6.47
CA SER A 3 -6.52 16.16 7.28
C SER A 3 -5.23 16.60 6.56
N ALA A 4 -4.77 15.85 5.56
CA ALA A 4 -3.56 16.15 4.79
C ALA A 4 -3.77 17.24 3.72
N ASP A 5 -5.01 17.49 3.29
CA ASP A 5 -5.34 18.48 2.24
C ASP A 5 -5.40 19.93 2.77
N LEU A 6 -5.26 20.14 4.09
CA LEU A 6 -5.40 21.44 4.74
C LEU A 6 -4.06 22.10 5.08
N LEU A 7 -2.96 21.40 4.82
CA LEU A 7 -1.61 21.91 5.09
C LEU A 7 -1.25 23.00 4.07
N PRO A 8 -0.63 24.13 4.47
CA PRO A 8 -0.11 25.12 3.55
C PRO A 8 0.83 24.47 2.54
N TYR A 9 0.51 24.65 1.27
CA TYR A 9 1.22 24.06 0.14
C TYR A 9 1.67 25.15 -0.83
N GLU A 10 2.93 25.06 -1.26
CA GLU A 10 3.46 25.87 -2.36
C GLU A 10 4.50 25.07 -3.16
N ILE A 11 4.75 25.47 -4.41
CA ILE A 11 5.83 24.93 -5.23
C ILE A 11 6.90 26.02 -5.36
N LYS A 12 8.14 25.69 -4.96
CA LYS A 12 9.32 26.53 -5.18
C LYS A 12 10.15 26.02 -6.33
N ILE A 13 10.99 26.88 -6.87
CA ILE A 13 11.99 26.52 -7.88
C ILE A 13 13.34 26.37 -7.19
N SER A 14 14.01 25.25 -7.43
CA SER A 14 15.35 24.96 -6.93
C SER A 14 16.39 25.84 -7.63
N LYS A 15 17.62 25.85 -7.12
CA LYS A 15 18.74 26.54 -7.80
C LYS A 15 19.08 25.96 -9.17
N THR A 16 18.64 24.73 -9.45
CA THR A 16 18.84 24.03 -10.72
C THR A 16 17.55 23.99 -11.55
N GLU A 17 16.58 24.87 -11.25
CA GLU A 17 15.34 25.10 -12.00
C GLU A 17 14.27 23.99 -11.89
N GLN A 18 14.50 22.96 -11.08
CA GLN A 18 13.50 21.95 -10.75
C GLN A 18 12.45 22.48 -9.76
N LYS A 19 11.22 22.01 -9.91
CA LYS A 19 10.13 22.30 -8.98
C LYS A 19 10.24 21.47 -7.70
N VAL A 20 10.03 22.10 -6.56
CA VAL A 20 10.13 21.47 -5.23
C VAL A 20 8.88 21.84 -4.43
N PRO A 21 7.98 20.89 -4.14
CA PRO A 21 6.88 21.13 -3.24
C PRO A 21 7.37 21.43 -1.84
N VAL A 22 6.68 22.36 -1.19
CA VAL A 22 6.86 22.73 0.20
C VAL A 22 5.53 22.60 0.89
N VAL A 23 5.48 21.79 1.94
CA VAL A 23 4.26 21.54 2.72
C VAL A 23 4.55 21.87 4.18
N GLU A 24 3.75 22.72 4.82
CA GLU A 24 4.02 23.20 6.19
C GLU A 24 5.44 23.77 6.35
N GLY A 25 5.96 24.44 5.30
CA GLY A 25 7.33 24.95 5.28
C GLY A 25 8.44 23.89 5.11
N VAL A 26 8.08 22.60 5.06
CA VAL A 26 9.02 21.49 4.82
C VAL A 26 9.20 21.32 3.31
N HIS A 27 10.43 21.48 2.84
CA HIS A 27 10.76 21.16 1.45
C HIS A 27 10.79 19.64 1.29
N LEU A 28 10.03 19.11 0.33
CA LEU A 28 10.02 17.67 0.09
C LEU A 28 11.29 17.19 -0.60
N HIS A 29 12.06 18.08 -1.23
CA HIS A 29 13.38 17.79 -1.77
C HIS A 29 14.33 18.96 -1.54
N SER A 30 15.61 18.74 -1.80
CA SER A 30 16.66 19.76 -1.76
C SER A 30 16.33 20.95 -2.66
N ILE A 31 16.19 22.13 -2.07
CA ILE A 31 16.05 23.39 -2.83
C ILE A 31 17.31 23.74 -3.65
N TYR A 32 18.43 23.04 -3.42
CA TYR A 32 19.68 23.25 -4.14
C TYR A 32 19.77 22.40 -5.41
N ASN A 33 19.51 21.10 -5.29
CA ASN A 33 19.56 20.15 -6.40
C ASN A 33 18.79 18.86 -6.04
N PRO A 34 17.49 18.77 -6.39
CA PRO A 34 16.65 17.59 -6.13
C PRO A 34 17.16 16.31 -6.78
N ASP A 35 17.68 16.39 -8.02
CA ASP A 35 18.15 15.22 -8.76
C ASP A 35 19.37 14.59 -8.08
N ARG A 36 20.32 15.40 -7.63
CA ARG A 36 21.51 14.91 -6.90
C ARG A 36 21.14 14.27 -5.56
N GLU A 37 20.13 14.82 -4.87
CA GLU A 37 19.60 14.20 -3.66
C GLU A 37 18.97 12.84 -3.95
N ALA A 38 18.16 12.76 -5.00
CA ALA A 38 17.52 11.52 -5.45
C ALA A 38 18.53 10.44 -5.85
N GLU A 39 19.61 10.82 -6.55
CA GLU A 39 20.71 9.91 -6.86
C GLU A 39 21.35 9.37 -5.57
N GLY A 40 21.63 10.24 -4.60
CA GLY A 40 22.16 9.86 -3.29
C GLY A 40 21.20 8.96 -2.51
N PHE A 41 19.89 9.16 -2.66
CA PHE A 41 18.87 8.30 -2.08
C PHE A 41 18.93 6.88 -2.65
N VAL A 42 19.04 6.72 -3.97
CA VAL A 42 19.14 5.40 -4.62
C VAL A 42 20.43 4.70 -4.24
N ALA A 43 21.56 5.42 -4.19
CA ALA A 43 22.85 4.84 -3.81
C ALA A 43 22.81 4.16 -2.43
N LYS A 44 22.09 4.74 -1.47
CA LYS A 44 21.93 4.18 -0.11
C LYS A 44 21.09 2.90 -0.05
N HIS A 45 20.18 2.71 -1.00
CA HIS A 45 19.25 1.58 -1.02
C HIS A 45 19.59 0.58 -2.12
N LEU A 46 20.74 0.75 -2.77
CA LEU A 46 21.11 -0.02 -3.95
C LEU A 46 21.17 -1.52 -3.63
N ASP A 47 21.71 -1.89 -2.48
CA ASP A 47 21.81 -3.30 -2.09
C ASP A 47 20.44 -3.92 -1.82
N SER A 48 19.50 -3.17 -1.24
CA SER A 48 18.13 -3.64 -1.03
C SER A 48 17.39 -3.90 -2.35
N ILE A 49 17.56 -3.04 -3.35
CA ILE A 49 16.83 -3.15 -4.64
C ILE A 49 17.53 -4.06 -5.67
N LYS A 50 18.69 -4.64 -5.35
CA LYS A 50 19.39 -5.61 -6.22
C LYS A 50 18.83 -7.02 -6.12
N ASP A 51 18.22 -7.34 -4.98
CA ASP A 51 17.74 -8.69 -4.68
C ASP A 51 16.22 -8.81 -4.81
N ASN A 52 15.51 -7.71 -5.11
CA ASN A 52 14.07 -7.69 -5.26
C ASN A 52 13.64 -6.65 -6.31
N SER A 53 12.87 -7.09 -7.31
CA SER A 53 12.36 -6.23 -8.38
C SER A 53 11.05 -5.52 -8.03
N LYS A 54 10.49 -5.78 -6.84
CA LYS A 54 9.27 -5.15 -6.31
C LYS A 54 9.65 -4.12 -5.25
N VAL A 55 9.28 -2.87 -5.47
CA VAL A 55 9.67 -1.76 -4.57
C VAL A 55 8.44 -0.96 -4.14
N LEU A 56 8.24 -0.87 -2.83
CA LEU A 56 7.26 0.01 -2.21
C LEU A 56 7.95 1.30 -1.77
N ILE A 57 7.44 2.45 -2.19
CA ILE A 57 7.97 3.76 -1.80
C ILE A 57 6.94 4.48 -0.94
N LEU A 58 7.34 4.84 0.28
CA LEU A 58 6.52 5.64 1.20
C LEU A 58 6.87 7.13 1.01
N GLY A 59 5.98 7.84 0.32
CA GLY A 59 6.12 9.24 -0.04
C GLY A 59 6.57 9.46 -1.48
N LEU A 60 5.78 10.22 -2.23
CA LEU A 60 6.08 10.60 -3.62
C LEU A 60 7.09 11.75 -3.67
N GLY A 61 7.06 12.66 -2.69
CA GLY A 61 7.94 13.83 -2.64
C GLY A 61 7.65 14.77 -3.80
N PHE A 62 8.29 14.53 -4.95
CA PHE A 62 7.82 15.03 -6.24
C PHE A 62 8.26 14.16 -7.43
N GLY A 63 8.51 12.87 -7.17
CA GLY A 63 8.86 11.87 -8.18
C GLY A 63 10.36 11.74 -8.49
N TYR A 64 11.25 12.60 -7.96
CA TYR A 64 12.68 12.56 -8.28
C TYR A 64 13.34 11.23 -7.90
N HIS A 65 13.22 10.79 -6.64
CA HIS A 65 13.76 9.50 -6.21
C HIS A 65 13.08 8.33 -6.93
N VAL A 66 11.78 8.43 -7.19
CA VAL A 66 11.03 7.41 -7.94
C VAL A 66 11.62 7.22 -9.34
N ASN A 67 11.87 8.31 -10.07
CA ASN A 67 12.48 8.26 -11.40
C ASN A 67 13.87 7.59 -11.36
N HIS A 68 14.72 7.96 -10.39
CA HIS A 68 16.05 7.34 -10.25
C HIS A 68 15.97 5.85 -9.88
N ILE A 69 15.03 5.46 -9.01
CA ILE A 69 14.79 4.05 -8.67
C ILE A 69 14.36 3.28 -9.91
N VAL A 70 13.39 3.80 -10.66
CA VAL A 70 12.89 3.17 -11.89
C VAL A 70 14.01 3.01 -12.91
N GLN A 71 14.86 4.02 -13.10
CA GLN A 71 16.03 3.90 -13.97
C GLN A 71 16.96 2.78 -13.51
N LYS A 72 17.19 2.65 -12.20
CA LYS A 72 18.05 1.60 -11.65
C LYS A 72 17.42 0.21 -11.79
N LEU A 73 16.14 0.06 -11.51
CA LEU A 73 15.40 -1.20 -11.69
C LEU A 73 15.37 -1.61 -13.17
N LYS A 74 15.18 -0.66 -14.10
CA LYS A 74 15.27 -0.92 -15.54
C LYS A 74 16.64 -1.47 -15.95
N GLN A 75 17.72 -0.95 -15.36
CA GLN A 75 19.07 -1.46 -15.62
C GLN A 75 19.28 -2.89 -15.06
N LEU A 76 18.67 -3.22 -13.93
CA LEU A 76 18.84 -4.50 -13.25
C LEU A 76 17.93 -5.60 -13.82
N TYR A 77 16.68 -5.26 -14.15
CA TYR A 77 15.61 -6.21 -14.44
C TYR A 77 14.91 -5.98 -15.77
N GLY A 78 15.31 -4.98 -16.57
CA GLY A 78 14.63 -4.63 -17.81
C GLY A 78 13.20 -4.15 -17.54
N THR A 79 12.21 -4.89 -18.03
CA THR A 79 10.77 -4.64 -17.77
C THR A 79 10.20 -5.47 -16.63
N ALA A 80 10.97 -6.39 -16.04
CA ALA A 80 10.53 -7.33 -15.02
C ALA A 80 10.65 -6.75 -13.59
N PHE A 81 10.09 -5.56 -13.38
CA PHE A 81 10.05 -4.89 -12.07
C PHE A 81 8.68 -4.26 -11.82
N GLU A 82 8.41 -3.86 -10.59
CA GLU A 82 7.20 -3.14 -10.22
C GLU A 82 7.48 -2.17 -9.07
N VAL A 83 6.94 -0.97 -9.19
CA VAL A 83 7.07 0.10 -8.19
C VAL A 83 5.68 0.55 -7.78
N CYS A 84 5.40 0.46 -6.48
CA CYS A 84 4.19 1.03 -5.89
C CYS A 84 4.60 2.21 -5.01
N VAL A 85 3.97 3.37 -5.20
CA VAL A 85 4.22 4.58 -4.43
C VAL A 85 2.97 4.97 -3.66
N ILE A 86 3.13 5.26 -2.37
CA ILE A 86 2.05 5.74 -1.50
C ILE A 86 2.30 7.20 -1.16
N GLU A 87 1.34 8.08 -1.51
CA GLU A 87 1.39 9.51 -1.19
C GLU A 87 0.10 9.95 -0.49
N PRO A 88 0.16 10.33 0.80
CA PRO A 88 -1.01 10.79 1.53
C PRO A 88 -1.50 12.19 1.13
N ASN A 89 -0.65 13.05 0.56
CA ASN A 89 -1.05 14.39 0.18
C ASN A 89 -1.55 14.45 -1.27
N ARG A 90 -2.85 14.70 -1.43
CA ARG A 90 -3.51 14.75 -2.73
C ARG A 90 -2.97 15.85 -3.63
N GLN A 91 -2.57 16.99 -3.07
CA GLN A 91 -2.02 18.10 -3.83
C GLN A 91 -0.64 17.77 -4.38
N VAL A 92 0.26 17.19 -3.57
CA VAL A 92 1.55 16.66 -4.02
C VAL A 92 1.37 15.63 -5.13
N TYR A 93 0.44 14.70 -4.95
CA TYR A 93 0.09 13.69 -5.95
C TYR A 93 -0.36 14.33 -7.27
N ASN A 94 -1.36 15.20 -7.23
CA ASN A 94 -1.92 15.85 -8.42
C ASN A 94 -0.88 16.70 -9.16
N ASP A 95 -0.10 17.47 -8.42
CA ASP A 95 0.89 18.38 -9.01
C ASP A 95 2.08 17.61 -9.59
N CYS A 96 2.49 16.50 -8.98
CA CYS A 96 3.55 15.65 -9.54
C CYS A 96 3.12 15.05 -10.90
N LEU A 97 1.88 14.58 -11.01
CA LEU A 97 1.36 14.00 -12.25
C LEU A 97 1.08 15.07 -13.31
N SER A 98 0.38 16.15 -12.95
CA SER A 98 0.00 17.21 -13.90
C SER A 98 1.19 17.97 -14.47
N LEU A 99 2.29 18.06 -13.71
CA LEU A 99 3.53 18.71 -14.15
C LEU A 99 4.51 17.75 -14.83
N ASN A 100 4.11 16.50 -15.09
CA ASN A 100 4.91 15.46 -15.73
C ASN A 100 6.25 15.23 -15.03
N ASN A 101 6.26 15.35 -13.71
CA ASN A 101 7.45 15.14 -12.89
C ASN A 101 7.75 13.66 -12.65
N LEU A 102 6.77 12.79 -12.90
CA LEU A 102 6.91 11.33 -12.87
C LEU A 102 6.50 10.73 -14.21
N ASN A 103 7.37 9.91 -14.79
CA ASN A 103 7.06 9.18 -16.01
C ASN A 103 6.32 7.88 -15.66
N LEU A 104 4.99 7.95 -15.59
CA LEU A 104 4.17 6.76 -15.35
C LEU A 104 4.34 5.75 -16.51
N SER A 105 4.57 4.50 -16.15
CA SER A 105 4.59 3.34 -17.04
C SER A 105 3.80 2.20 -16.40
N GLU A 106 3.52 1.13 -17.14
CA GLU A 106 2.78 -0.03 -16.61
C GLU A 106 3.39 -0.65 -15.34
N ASN A 107 4.70 -0.52 -15.14
CA ASN A 107 5.40 -1.00 -13.95
C ASN A 107 5.34 -0.05 -12.73
N ILE A 108 4.62 1.08 -12.82
CA ILE A 108 4.61 2.11 -11.78
C ILE A 108 3.17 2.44 -11.43
N SER A 109 2.80 2.20 -10.18
CA SER A 109 1.54 2.64 -9.61
C SER A 109 1.79 3.69 -8.52
N VAL A 110 0.93 4.71 -8.48
CA VAL A 110 0.97 5.74 -7.44
C VAL A 110 -0.43 5.86 -6.86
N HIS A 111 -0.55 5.64 -5.56
CA HIS A 111 -1.81 5.59 -4.85
C HIS A 111 -1.88 6.72 -3.81
N CYS A 112 -3.02 7.41 -3.81
CA CYS A 112 -3.33 8.50 -2.90
C CYS A 112 -4.75 8.32 -2.37
N PHE A 113 -4.86 7.84 -1.13
CA PHE A 113 -6.12 7.73 -0.42
C PHE A 113 -6.06 8.48 0.91
N ASP A 114 -7.22 8.94 1.35
CA ASP A 114 -7.38 9.76 2.56
C ASP A 114 -7.22 8.91 3.83
N HIS A 115 -7.45 7.60 3.74
CA HIS A 115 -7.45 6.66 4.86
C HIS A 115 -6.64 5.40 4.53
N VAL A 116 -5.93 4.87 5.52
CA VAL A 116 -5.06 3.70 5.37
C VAL A 116 -5.86 2.46 4.97
N ASP A 117 -7.05 2.26 5.54
CA ASP A 117 -7.92 1.12 5.24
C ASP A 117 -8.25 1.01 3.73
N SER A 118 -8.31 2.15 3.05
CA SER A 118 -8.61 2.22 1.61
C SER A 118 -7.53 1.57 0.76
N PHE A 119 -6.26 1.61 1.18
CA PHE A 119 -5.18 0.88 0.51
C PHE A 119 -5.37 -0.64 0.63
N TYR A 120 -5.80 -1.12 1.79
CA TYR A 120 -6.01 -2.54 2.07
C TYR A 120 -7.32 -3.09 1.51
N ARG A 121 -8.20 -2.24 1.00
CA ARG A 121 -9.39 -2.64 0.22
C ARG A 121 -9.08 -2.82 -1.27
N GLU A 122 -7.94 -2.33 -1.74
CA GLU A 122 -7.52 -2.45 -3.14
C GLU A 122 -6.73 -3.74 -3.35
N LEU A 123 -7.28 -4.65 -4.16
CA LEU A 123 -6.72 -6.00 -4.32
C LEU A 123 -5.35 -5.98 -5.00
N GLY A 124 -5.09 -5.05 -5.92
CA GLY A 124 -3.79 -4.86 -6.56
C GLY A 124 -2.68 -4.55 -5.56
N ILE A 125 -2.92 -3.62 -4.64
CA ILE A 125 -2.00 -3.23 -3.55
C ILE A 125 -1.81 -4.40 -2.61
N VAL A 126 -2.88 -5.08 -2.19
CA VAL A 126 -2.77 -6.25 -1.32
C VAL A 126 -1.94 -7.36 -1.97
N ASN A 127 -2.20 -7.66 -3.25
CA ASN A 127 -1.42 -8.65 -3.99
C ASN A 127 0.05 -8.23 -4.13
N PHE A 128 0.31 -6.96 -4.44
CA PHE A 128 1.66 -6.41 -4.50
C PHE A 128 2.39 -6.53 -3.16
N LEU A 129 1.73 -6.23 -2.04
CA LEU A 129 2.32 -6.32 -0.70
C LEU A 129 2.63 -7.77 -0.29
N LYS A 130 1.83 -8.74 -0.76
CA LYS A 130 2.09 -10.17 -0.52
C LYS A 130 3.41 -10.65 -1.13
N GLU A 131 3.87 -10.00 -2.20
CA GLU A 131 5.17 -10.27 -2.84
C GLU A 131 6.37 -9.76 -2.01
N LYS A 132 6.13 -9.25 -0.79
CA LYS A 132 7.15 -8.77 0.16
C LYS A 132 8.12 -7.76 -0.51
N PRO A 133 7.60 -6.64 -1.05
CA PRO A 133 8.41 -5.66 -1.74
C PRO A 133 9.42 -5.00 -0.79
N VAL A 134 10.53 -4.51 -1.35
CA VAL A 134 11.48 -3.69 -0.60
C VAL A 134 10.82 -2.35 -0.28
N VAL A 135 10.81 -1.99 1.00
CA VAL A 135 10.20 -0.74 1.47
C VAL A 135 11.25 0.36 1.55
N LEU A 136 11.06 1.42 0.78
CA LEU A 136 11.90 2.61 0.76
C LEU A 136 11.13 3.81 1.29
N MET A 137 11.70 4.52 2.26
CA MET A 137 11.04 5.66 2.90
C MET A 137 11.66 6.96 2.39
N HIS A 138 10.87 7.78 1.69
CA HIS A 138 11.31 9.11 1.31
C HIS A 138 11.37 10.01 2.56
N PRO A 139 12.54 10.48 3.03
CA PRO A 139 12.67 11.01 4.39
C PRO A 139 11.79 12.22 4.69
N ALA A 140 11.71 13.18 3.76
CA ALA A 140 10.91 14.39 3.97
C ALA A 140 9.41 14.07 4.05
N SER A 141 8.89 13.28 3.10
CA SER A 141 7.48 12.83 3.13
C SER A 141 7.19 11.97 4.35
N TYR A 142 8.07 11.02 4.68
CA TYR A 142 7.86 10.10 5.81
C TYR A 142 7.81 10.83 7.14
N ASN A 143 8.69 11.81 7.36
CA ASN A 143 8.69 12.60 8.57
C ASN A 143 7.46 13.50 8.67
N LEU A 144 7.01 14.09 7.55
CA LEU A 144 5.83 14.94 7.52
C LEU A 144 4.54 14.16 7.81
N TYR A 145 4.42 12.93 7.29
CA TYR A 145 3.24 12.09 7.42
C TYR A 145 3.50 10.83 8.26
N GLN A 146 4.32 10.95 9.30
CA GLN A 146 4.81 9.81 10.07
C GLN A 146 3.68 8.96 10.66
N ASN A 147 2.61 9.59 11.16
CA ASN A 147 1.47 8.89 11.73
C ASN A 147 0.75 8.04 10.68
N PHE A 148 0.50 8.61 9.51
CA PHE A 148 -0.13 7.91 8.39
C PHE A 148 0.71 6.70 7.95
N PHE A 149 2.02 6.88 7.71
CA PHE A 149 2.86 5.77 7.27
C PHE A 149 3.05 4.70 8.36
N ARG A 150 3.09 5.09 9.63
CA ARG A 150 3.11 4.13 10.74
C ARG A 150 1.82 3.33 10.79
N GLU A 151 0.68 3.99 10.68
CA GLU A 151 -0.62 3.34 10.62
C GLU A 151 -0.70 2.38 9.44
N PHE A 152 -0.22 2.79 8.26
CA PHE A 152 -0.08 1.92 7.09
C PHE A 152 0.77 0.69 7.40
N LEU A 153 2.02 0.86 7.84
CA LEU A 153 2.93 -0.26 8.09
C LEU A 153 2.50 -1.19 9.24
N THR A 154 1.66 -0.72 10.15
CA THR A 154 1.17 -1.49 11.31
C THR A 154 -0.30 -1.87 11.19
N TYR A 155 -0.91 -1.65 10.03
CA TYR A 155 -2.31 -1.92 9.80
C TYR A 155 -2.64 -3.38 10.09
N LYS A 156 -3.72 -3.59 10.84
CA LYS A 156 -4.28 -4.92 11.10
C LYS A 156 -5.65 -4.96 10.47
N ALA A 157 -5.83 -5.87 9.51
CA ALA A 157 -7.13 -6.10 8.90
C ALA A 157 -8.17 -6.41 10.00
N PRO A 158 -9.31 -5.69 10.04
CA PRO A 158 -10.42 -6.03 10.90
C PRO A 158 -10.84 -7.49 10.69
N ARG A 159 -11.16 -8.17 11.79
CA ARG A 159 -11.58 -9.59 11.76
C ARG A 159 -13.06 -9.77 12.04
N ASP A 160 -13.76 -8.70 12.40
CA ASP A 160 -15.19 -8.74 12.65
C ASP A 160 -15.98 -8.78 11.35
N ILE A 161 -17.16 -9.41 11.44
CA ILE A 161 -18.03 -9.64 10.29
C ILE A 161 -18.42 -8.31 9.63
N ARG A 162 -18.67 -7.25 10.40
CA ARG A 162 -19.14 -5.96 9.84
C ARG A 162 -18.17 -5.45 8.78
N HIS A 163 -16.87 -5.45 9.07
CA HIS A 163 -15.86 -4.97 8.13
C HIS A 163 -15.60 -5.95 6.99
N ILE A 164 -15.70 -7.26 7.25
CA ILE A 164 -15.51 -8.28 6.21
C ILE A 164 -16.63 -8.21 5.16
N LEU A 165 -17.88 -7.96 5.57
CA LEU A 165 -19.04 -7.89 4.68
C LEU A 165 -18.88 -6.84 3.56
N ASP A 166 -18.11 -5.78 3.79
CA ASP A 166 -17.84 -4.77 2.76
C ASP A 166 -16.96 -5.30 1.62
N SER A 167 -16.10 -6.28 1.92
CA SER A 167 -15.14 -6.85 0.98
C SER A 167 -15.66 -8.10 0.26
N ILE A 168 -16.83 -8.62 0.67
CA ILE A 168 -17.44 -9.81 0.06
C ILE A 168 -18.33 -9.38 -1.12
N SER A 169 -17.93 -9.82 -2.32
CA SER A 169 -18.71 -9.60 -3.55
C SER A 169 -19.88 -10.59 -3.72
N ASN A 170 -19.81 -11.78 -3.11
CA ASN A 170 -20.85 -12.79 -3.24
C ASN A 170 -22.07 -12.46 -2.37
N PRO A 171 -23.27 -12.24 -2.95
CA PRO A 171 -24.45 -11.81 -2.21
C PRO A 171 -25.01 -12.87 -1.26
N GLU A 172 -24.87 -14.16 -1.58
CA GLU A 172 -25.36 -15.26 -0.73
C GLU A 172 -24.51 -15.37 0.54
N VAL A 173 -23.17 -15.35 0.39
CA VAL A 173 -22.24 -15.35 1.52
C VAL A 173 -22.45 -14.10 2.38
N LYS A 174 -22.65 -12.94 1.74
CA LYS A 174 -22.93 -11.68 2.44
C LYS A 174 -24.23 -11.75 3.24
N SER A 175 -25.31 -12.23 2.64
CA SER A 175 -26.60 -12.41 3.31
C SER A 175 -26.50 -13.38 4.49
N TYR A 176 -25.77 -14.49 4.30
CA TYR A 176 -25.55 -15.48 5.33
C TYR A 176 -24.80 -14.90 6.53
N LEU A 177 -23.64 -14.27 6.31
CA LEU A 177 -22.84 -13.68 7.38
C LEU A 177 -23.54 -12.49 8.07
N ASN A 178 -24.39 -11.76 7.35
CA ASN A 178 -25.18 -10.66 7.92
C ASN A 178 -26.24 -11.13 8.94
N SER A 179 -26.55 -12.43 8.99
CA SER A 179 -27.43 -13.00 10.03
C SER A 179 -26.77 -13.12 11.41
N TYR A 180 -25.45 -13.03 11.47
CA TYR A 180 -24.67 -13.08 12.71
C TYR A 180 -24.52 -11.69 13.34
N SER A 181 -24.22 -11.67 14.65
CA SER A 181 -23.89 -10.41 15.32
C SER A 181 -22.67 -9.77 14.68
N SER A 182 -22.82 -8.51 14.26
CA SER A 182 -21.79 -7.72 13.60
C SER A 182 -20.49 -7.52 14.40
N ALA A 183 -20.48 -7.83 15.71
CA ALA A 183 -19.29 -7.79 16.56
C ALA A 183 -18.52 -9.12 16.62
N LEU A 184 -19.09 -10.22 16.10
CA LEU A 184 -18.41 -11.51 16.03
C LEU A 184 -17.33 -11.49 14.96
N THR A 185 -16.30 -12.31 15.15
CA THR A 185 -15.27 -12.56 14.14
C THR A 185 -15.67 -13.72 13.23
N LEU A 186 -15.09 -13.77 12.03
CA LEU A 186 -15.27 -14.90 11.13
C LEU A 186 -14.81 -16.22 11.78
N ASP A 187 -13.70 -16.19 12.51
CA ASP A 187 -13.18 -17.35 13.26
C ASP A 187 -14.22 -17.91 14.23
N HIS A 188 -14.93 -17.03 14.95
CA HIS A 188 -15.96 -17.47 15.89
C HIS A 188 -17.16 -18.11 15.18
N VAL A 189 -17.56 -17.58 14.03
CA VAL A 189 -18.61 -18.19 13.20
C VAL A 189 -18.19 -19.57 12.72
N LEU A 190 -16.95 -19.72 12.28
CA LEU A 190 -16.40 -21.00 11.83
C LEU A 190 -16.33 -22.02 12.96
N ASP A 191 -15.93 -21.60 14.17
CA ASP A 191 -15.91 -22.46 15.35
C ASP A 191 -17.31 -22.91 15.78
N GLN A 192 -18.31 -22.01 15.71
CA GLN A 192 -19.70 -22.38 15.95
C GLN A 192 -20.17 -23.43 14.94
N LEU A 193 -19.89 -23.23 13.65
CA LEU A 193 -20.27 -24.18 12.60
C LEU A 193 -19.64 -25.57 12.81
N LYS A 194 -18.37 -25.63 13.22
CA LYS A 194 -17.69 -26.90 13.49
C LYS A 194 -18.28 -27.66 14.69
N ASN A 195 -18.67 -26.94 15.73
CA ASN A 195 -19.07 -27.54 17.00
C ASN A 195 -20.59 -27.79 17.11
N GLU A 196 -21.40 -26.98 16.43
CA GLU A 196 -22.86 -26.94 16.62
C GLU A 196 -23.65 -27.52 15.43
N THR A 197 -23.01 -27.75 14.27
CA THR A 197 -23.67 -28.21 13.04
C THR A 197 -23.23 -29.63 12.64
N PRO A 198 -23.86 -30.69 13.17
CA PRO A 198 -23.47 -32.08 12.88
C PRO A 198 -23.80 -32.54 11.44
N ILE A 199 -24.71 -31.85 10.76
CA ILE A 199 -25.08 -32.08 9.35
C ILE A 199 -25.08 -30.73 8.66
N ILE A 200 -24.20 -30.55 7.67
CA ILE A 200 -24.13 -29.34 6.86
C ILE A 200 -25.10 -29.50 5.69
N ASP A 201 -26.25 -28.83 5.74
CA ASP A 201 -27.27 -28.84 4.68
C ASP A 201 -27.27 -27.55 3.84
N ASN A 202 -26.60 -26.51 4.32
CA ASN A 202 -26.46 -25.23 3.67
C ASN A 202 -25.15 -25.16 2.84
N PRO A 203 -25.23 -24.90 1.52
CA PRO A 203 -24.05 -24.78 0.67
C PRO A 203 -23.06 -23.70 1.11
N VAL A 204 -23.53 -22.60 1.73
CA VAL A 204 -22.67 -21.52 2.22
C VAL A 204 -21.88 -21.96 3.44
N GLU A 205 -22.49 -22.72 4.35
CA GLU A 205 -21.80 -23.28 5.53
C GLU A 205 -20.71 -24.24 5.11
N PHE A 206 -21.01 -25.13 4.14
CA PHE A 206 -20.01 -26.02 3.55
C PHE A 206 -18.87 -25.23 2.93
N ALA A 207 -19.17 -24.19 2.14
CA ALA A 207 -18.16 -23.37 1.50
C ALA A 207 -17.26 -22.63 2.51
N LEU A 208 -17.82 -22.12 3.62
CA LEU A 208 -17.06 -21.45 4.68
C LEU A 208 -16.14 -22.42 5.41
N LEU A 209 -16.62 -23.63 5.73
CA LEU A 209 -15.81 -24.67 6.36
C LEU A 209 -14.70 -25.17 5.43
N ALA A 210 -15.02 -25.40 4.14
CA ALA A 210 -14.04 -25.76 3.14
C ALA A 210 -12.98 -24.66 2.95
N PHE A 211 -13.40 -23.40 2.89
CA PHE A 211 -12.48 -22.25 2.84
C PHE A 211 -11.54 -22.23 4.05
N ASN A 212 -12.08 -22.43 5.26
CA ASN A 212 -11.27 -22.50 6.48
C ASN A 212 -10.21 -23.62 6.40
N GLU A 213 -10.59 -24.80 5.92
CA GLU A 213 -9.69 -25.95 5.83
C GLU A 213 -8.58 -25.73 4.79
N ILE A 214 -8.93 -25.16 3.64
CA ILE A 214 -7.94 -24.76 2.61
C ILE A 214 -6.95 -23.76 3.18
N GLY A 215 -7.45 -22.79 3.96
CA GLY A 215 -6.63 -21.80 4.65
C GLY A 215 -5.63 -22.43 5.63
N SER A 216 -6.07 -23.39 6.45
CA SER A 216 -5.18 -24.06 7.42
C SER A 216 -4.12 -24.94 6.79
N LEU A 217 -4.40 -25.56 5.63
CA LEU A 217 -3.42 -26.36 4.89
C LEU A 217 -2.28 -25.48 4.33
N SER A 218 -2.61 -24.26 3.90
CA SER A 218 -1.67 -23.30 3.34
C SER A 218 -0.64 -22.79 4.37
N THR A 219 -1.01 -22.74 5.65
CA THR A 219 -0.13 -22.28 6.74
C THR A 219 0.85 -23.34 7.27
N CYS A 220 0.64 -24.62 6.95
CA CYS A 220 1.51 -25.70 7.41
C CYS A 220 2.80 -25.81 6.59
N GLU A 221 2.78 -25.43 5.31
CA GLU A 221 3.97 -25.52 4.43
C GLU A 221 5.03 -24.44 4.74
N GLU A 222 4.69 -23.33 5.40
CA GLU A 222 5.64 -22.27 5.79
C GLU A 222 6.42 -22.57 7.09
N SER A 223 6.23 -23.74 7.71
CA SER A 223 6.88 -24.11 8.99
C SER A 223 8.13 -25.00 8.83
N HIS A 224 8.57 -25.20 7.59
CA HIS A 224 9.76 -25.99 7.24
C HIS A 224 10.63 -25.30 6.18
N GLU A 225 11.13 -24.09 6.46
CA GLU A 225 12.33 -23.52 5.82
C GLU A 225 13.14 -22.66 6.80
#